data_AF-A0A8J5W8C7-F1
#
_entry.id   AF-A0A8J5W8C7-F1
#
_cell.length_a   1.000
_cell.length_b   1.000
_cell.length_c   1.000
_cell.angle_alpha   90.00
_cell.angle_beta   90.00
_cell.angle_gamma   90.00
#
_symmetry.space_group_name_H-M   'P 1'
#
loop_
_entity.id
_entity.type
_entity.pdbx_description
1 polymer ?
#
loop_
_entity_poly.entity_id
_entity_poly.type
_entity_poly.pdbx_seq_one_letter_code
_entity_poly.pdbx_strand_id
1 'polypeptide(L)'
;MDEFARRVYQELNYVQEGQNARRFKKLYADKQDVLVPDIFWDYTSSKVLTMEWIEGTKLNQQAAIEKQGLKVLDLVNIGIQCSLRQLLEYGYFHADPHPGNILATPEGKLAFLDFGMMSETPEVARVAIIGHVVHMVNRDYEAMARDYYALDFLEPDVDVSPIVPALKNFFDDALNSTVSELNFKTIVDGLGAVLYQYPFNVPAYYALILRSLTVLEGLALYADPNFKVLAASYPYFAKRLLTDPNPYLRDALIELLFKDGKFRWNRLENLLVQGSQDREFAAKDALQPVLKLLLGPDGEELRILFVKEAVRVTEAITFGTLIDSYNAAPEIIKPLISSGNAAGPFKVSEVEKEQMIELKDMVLRIWGLLRSSDGFDPSILQPMVQVLQEPEARVLGSRVAGGVTQRLAARLLQQLLRTPPVPGSS
;
A
#
# COMPACT_ATOMS: atom_id res chain seq x y z
N MET A 1 22.00 -20.54 20.76
CA MET A 1 23.31 -20.32 21.41
C MET A 1 24.17 -19.40 20.53
N ASP A 2 24.44 -19.75 19.28
CA ASP A 2 25.32 -18.96 18.39
C ASP A 2 24.77 -17.56 18.05
N GLU A 3 23.46 -17.42 17.86
CA GLU A 3 22.86 -16.10 17.59
C GLU A 3 22.93 -15.15 18.82
N PHE A 4 22.76 -15.69 20.02
CA PHE A 4 22.87 -14.94 21.27
C PHE A 4 24.32 -14.50 21.52
N ALA A 5 25.29 -15.40 21.33
CA ALA A 5 26.71 -15.09 21.48
C ALA A 5 27.19 -14.04 20.46
N ARG A 6 26.73 -14.14 19.20
CA ARG A 6 27.04 -13.14 18.15
C ARG A 6 26.50 -11.76 18.52
N ARG A 7 25.29 -11.67 19.07
CA ARG A 7 24.67 -10.40 19.48
C ARG A 7 25.39 -9.74 20.65
N VAL A 8 25.72 -10.49 21.69
CA VAL A 8 26.49 -9.95 22.84
C VAL A 8 27.83 -9.38 22.38
N TYR A 9 28.52 -10.05 21.44
CA TYR A 9 29.76 -9.52 20.87
C TYR A 9 29.56 -8.26 20.01
N GLN A 10 28.44 -8.14 19.31
CA GLN A 10 28.09 -6.95 18.53
C GLN A 10 27.77 -5.76 19.45
N GLU A 11 27.09 -5.99 20.57
CA GLU A 11 26.76 -4.97 21.59
C GLU A 11 28.01 -4.46 22.33
N LEU A 12 29.09 -5.25 22.41
CA LEU A 12 30.34 -4.87 23.09
C LEU A 12 31.30 -4.03 22.24
N ASN A 13 30.98 -3.75 20.97
CA ASN A 13 31.85 -3.01 20.07
C ASN A 13 31.17 -1.73 19.56
N TYR A 14 31.43 -0.62 20.25
CA TYR A 14 30.86 0.69 19.89
C TYR A 14 31.35 1.26 18.55
N VAL A 15 32.44 0.75 17.97
CA VAL A 15 32.79 1.08 16.58
C VAL A 15 31.74 0.54 15.62
N GLN A 16 31.21 -0.66 15.89
CA GLN A 16 30.16 -1.25 15.07
C GLN A 16 28.86 -0.44 15.17
N GLU A 17 28.50 0.00 16.38
CA GLU A 17 27.34 0.88 16.58
C GLU A 17 27.49 2.21 15.84
N GLY A 18 28.66 2.86 15.92
CA GLY A 18 28.93 4.07 15.13
C GLY A 18 28.83 3.83 13.61
N GLN A 19 29.22 2.65 13.13
CA GLN A 19 29.09 2.29 11.71
C GLN A 19 27.61 2.09 11.34
N ASN A 20 26.84 1.47 12.24
CA ASN A 20 25.40 1.29 12.10
C ASN A 20 24.68 2.65 12.02
N ALA A 21 25.03 3.59 12.90
CA ALA A 21 24.51 4.96 12.91
C ALA A 21 24.81 5.67 11.58
N ARG A 22 26.06 5.59 11.10
CA ARG A 22 26.46 6.19 9.82
C ARG A 22 25.72 5.57 8.63
N ARG A 23 25.48 4.26 8.64
CA ARG A 23 24.69 3.57 7.60
C ARG A 23 23.24 4.02 7.65
N PHE A 24 22.64 4.06 8.84
CA PHE A 24 21.28 4.56 9.04
C PHE A 24 21.15 5.99 8.51
N LYS A 25 22.05 6.90 8.91
CA LYS A 25 22.05 8.31 8.46
C LYS A 25 22.04 8.43 6.93
N LYS A 26 22.80 7.59 6.22
CA LYS A 26 22.81 7.56 4.75
C LYS A 26 21.48 7.11 4.15
N LEU A 27 20.85 6.09 4.72
CA LEU A 27 19.56 5.56 4.24
C LEU A 27 18.39 6.53 4.47
N TYR A 28 18.55 7.48 5.41
CA TYR A 28 17.54 8.47 5.79
C TYR A 28 17.91 9.90 5.41
N ALA A 29 18.93 10.11 4.59
CA ALA A 29 19.40 11.45 4.22
C ALA A 29 18.33 12.29 3.50
N ASP A 30 17.33 11.66 2.87
CA ASP A 30 16.21 12.30 2.19
C ASP A 30 15.03 12.62 3.12
N LYS A 31 15.06 12.21 4.40
CA LYS A 31 13.97 12.40 5.36
C LYS A 31 14.31 13.51 6.34
N GLN A 32 13.71 14.68 6.14
CA GLN A 32 13.97 15.87 6.97
C GLN A 32 13.47 15.73 8.42
N ASP A 33 12.49 14.84 8.63
CA ASP A 33 11.84 14.59 9.92
C ASP A 33 12.63 13.61 10.81
N VAL A 34 13.68 12.98 10.28
CA VAL A 34 14.54 12.01 11.00
C VAL A 34 15.93 12.60 11.18
N LEU A 35 16.45 12.52 12.41
CA LEU A 35 17.77 13.02 12.76
C LEU A 35 18.65 11.88 13.29
N VAL A 36 19.90 11.86 12.84
CA VAL A 36 20.92 10.91 13.30
C VAL A 36 22.20 11.69 13.59
N PRO A 37 22.75 11.60 14.82
CA PRO A 37 23.93 12.36 15.20
C PRO A 37 25.15 11.96 14.35
N ASP A 38 26.01 12.93 14.04
CA ASP A 38 27.32 12.61 13.46
C ASP A 38 28.23 11.89 14.45
N ILE A 39 28.97 10.89 13.95
CA ILE A 39 29.93 10.14 14.75
C ILE A 39 31.30 10.80 14.67
N PHE A 40 31.89 11.10 15.82
CA PHE A 40 33.24 11.65 15.92
C PHE A 40 34.25 10.51 16.07
N TRP A 41 34.77 10.05 14.95
CA TRP A 41 35.63 8.86 14.87
C TRP A 41 36.95 8.99 15.63
N ASP A 42 37.54 10.19 15.69
CA ASP A 42 38.79 10.45 16.41
C ASP A 42 38.64 10.26 17.94
N TYR A 43 37.41 10.31 18.44
CA TYR A 43 37.05 10.12 19.85
C TYR A 43 36.23 8.84 20.08
N THR A 44 36.12 7.96 19.07
CA THR A 44 35.37 6.71 19.16
C THR A 44 36.33 5.52 19.21
N SER A 45 36.05 4.57 20.09
CA SER A 45 36.78 3.31 20.27
C SER A 45 35.80 2.17 20.49
N SER A 46 36.29 0.93 20.66
CA SER A 46 35.41 -0.21 20.92
C SER A 46 34.63 -0.09 22.25
N LYS A 47 35.06 0.80 23.17
CA LYS A 47 34.46 0.98 24.50
C LYS A 47 33.89 2.37 24.75
N VAL A 48 34.06 3.31 23.83
CA VAL A 48 33.52 4.68 23.92
C VAL A 48 32.99 5.09 22.55
N LEU A 49 31.69 5.43 22.47
CA LEU A 49 31.09 6.05 21.28
C LEU A 49 30.96 7.55 21.52
N THR A 50 31.54 8.38 20.64
CA THR A 50 31.38 9.83 20.70
C THR A 50 30.58 10.31 19.50
N MET A 51 29.47 11.01 19.75
CA MET A 51 28.54 11.48 18.73
C MET A 51 28.08 12.92 18.99
N GLU A 52 27.50 13.53 17.96
CA GLU A 52 26.91 14.87 18.01
C GLU A 52 25.87 14.97 19.13
N TRP A 53 25.94 16.08 19.87
CA TRP A 53 24.97 16.37 20.90
C TRP A 53 23.66 16.84 20.28
N ILE A 54 22.59 16.09 20.52
CA ILE A 54 21.24 16.44 20.07
C ILE A 54 20.41 16.92 21.25
N GLU A 55 19.87 18.13 21.13
CA GLU A 55 18.90 18.66 22.09
C GLU A 55 17.49 18.14 21.77
N GLY A 56 16.81 17.62 22.79
CA GLY A 56 15.46 17.10 22.62
C GLY A 56 14.88 16.47 23.88
N THR A 57 13.61 16.11 23.81
CA THR A 57 12.83 15.48 24.87
C THR A 57 12.63 14.01 24.57
N LYS A 58 12.83 13.12 25.54
CA LYS A 58 12.64 11.68 25.31
C LYS A 58 11.22 11.38 24.86
N LEU A 59 11.06 10.47 23.90
CA LEU A 59 9.78 10.20 23.27
C LEU A 59 8.72 9.61 24.24
N ASN A 60 9.16 9.02 25.35
CA ASN A 60 8.29 8.56 26.44
C ASN A 60 7.83 9.66 27.41
N GLN A 61 8.21 10.93 27.20
CA GLN A 61 7.84 12.07 28.05
C GLN A 61 6.76 12.93 27.39
N GLN A 62 5.58 12.34 27.13
CA GLN A 62 4.49 12.98 26.39
C GLN A 62 4.12 14.38 26.89
N ALA A 63 3.93 14.55 28.20
CA ALA A 63 3.57 15.85 28.78
C ALA A 63 4.63 16.94 28.56
N ALA A 64 5.91 16.57 28.41
CA ALA A 64 6.97 17.53 28.13
C ALA A 64 7.01 17.91 26.63
N ILE A 65 6.69 16.97 25.74
CA ILE A 65 6.57 17.20 24.29
C ILE A 65 5.37 18.11 24.00
N GLU A 66 4.23 17.84 24.62
CA GLU A 66 3.01 18.65 24.43
C GLU A 66 3.18 20.10 24.92
N LYS A 67 3.97 20.32 25.98
CA LYS A 67 4.33 21.67 26.45
C LYS A 67 5.14 22.48 25.45
N GLN A 68 5.80 21.82 24.50
CA GLN A 68 6.52 22.46 23.38
C GLN A 68 5.61 22.75 22.18
N GLY A 69 4.31 22.41 22.28
CA GLY A 69 3.36 22.56 21.17
C GLY A 69 3.44 21.45 20.12
N LEU A 70 4.25 20.41 20.37
CA LEU A 70 4.38 19.24 19.50
C LEU A 70 3.32 18.19 19.86
N LYS A 71 2.87 17.44 18.84
CA LYS A 71 2.00 16.28 19.05
C LYS A 71 2.84 15.02 19.03
N VAL A 72 2.81 14.26 20.13
CA VAL A 72 3.52 12.97 20.22
C VAL A 72 3.10 12.03 19.11
N LEU A 73 1.81 12.04 18.74
CA LEU A 73 1.28 11.19 17.68
C LEU A 73 1.93 11.45 16.31
N ASP A 74 2.27 12.71 16.01
CA ASP A 74 2.94 13.04 14.74
C ASP A 74 4.36 12.45 14.71
N LEU A 75 5.07 12.49 15.85
CA LEU A 75 6.38 11.87 16.02
C LEU A 75 6.32 10.35 15.98
N VAL A 76 5.30 9.75 16.60
CA VAL A 76 5.04 8.30 16.52
C VAL A 76 4.81 7.87 15.07
N ASN A 77 4.02 8.64 14.31
CA ASN A 77 3.79 8.38 12.89
C ASN A 77 5.10 8.46 12.08
N ILE A 78 5.96 9.45 12.36
CA ILE A 78 7.31 9.52 11.76
C ILE A 78 8.12 8.26 12.09
N GLY A 79 8.09 7.80 13.35
CA GLY A 79 8.76 6.57 13.79
C GLY A 79 8.25 5.31 13.09
N ILE A 80 6.94 5.17 12.92
CA ILE A 80 6.31 4.06 12.19
C ILE A 80 6.74 4.07 10.72
N GLN A 81 6.61 5.21 10.04
CA GLN A 81 7.02 5.34 8.64
C GLN A 81 8.51 5.08 8.46
N CYS A 82 9.34 5.59 9.37
CA CYS A 82 10.77 5.33 9.41
C CYS A 82 11.05 3.83 9.54
N SER A 83 10.34 3.12 10.42
CA SER A 83 10.56 1.69 10.68
C SER A 83 10.06 0.80 9.53
N LEU A 84 8.90 1.12 8.94
CA LEU A 84 8.38 0.42 7.76
C LEU A 84 9.33 0.58 6.58
N ARG A 85 9.86 1.78 6.34
CA ARG A 85 10.87 2.03 5.31
C ARG A 85 12.15 1.23 5.53
N GLN A 86 12.67 1.24 6.75
CA GLN A 86 13.85 0.46 7.15
C GLN A 86 13.67 -1.02 6.79
N LEU A 87 12.51 -1.56 7.16
CA LEU A 87 12.17 -2.96 7.00
C LEU A 87 11.91 -3.34 5.54
N LEU A 88 11.12 -2.55 4.81
CA LEU A 88 10.50 -2.95 3.55
C LEU A 88 11.22 -2.40 2.31
N GLU A 89 11.82 -1.20 2.39
CA GLU A 89 12.61 -0.63 1.29
C GLU A 89 14.05 -1.12 1.33
N TYR A 90 14.73 -0.94 2.46
CA TYR A 90 16.17 -1.16 2.55
C TYR A 90 16.54 -2.54 3.12
N GLY A 91 15.64 -3.15 3.89
CA GLY A 91 15.93 -4.38 4.62
C GLY A 91 17.04 -4.22 5.62
N TYR A 92 17.22 -3.03 6.18
CA TYR A 92 18.17 -2.74 7.24
C TYR A 92 17.41 -1.96 8.29
N PHE A 93 17.07 -2.60 9.41
CA PHE A 93 16.09 -2.09 10.36
C PHE A 93 16.58 -2.16 11.80
N HIS A 94 16.05 -1.25 12.62
CA HIS A 94 16.29 -1.22 14.04
C HIS A 94 15.37 -2.22 14.74
N ALA A 95 15.98 -3.27 15.30
CA ALA A 95 15.28 -4.39 15.93
C ALA A 95 14.73 -4.08 17.34
N ASP A 96 15.09 -2.93 17.91
CA ASP A 96 14.64 -2.49 19.24
C ASP A 96 14.67 -0.96 19.37
N PRO A 97 13.74 -0.23 18.73
CA PRO A 97 13.70 1.24 18.76
C PRO A 97 13.15 1.75 20.10
N HIS A 98 13.87 1.49 21.19
CA HIS A 98 13.40 1.80 22.54
C HIS A 98 13.15 3.31 22.71
N PRO A 99 11.96 3.74 23.19
CA PRO A 99 11.60 5.17 23.28
C PRO A 99 12.56 6.03 24.13
N GLY A 100 13.32 5.40 25.03
CA GLY A 100 14.34 6.07 25.84
C GLY A 100 15.54 6.57 25.04
N ASN A 101 15.78 5.99 23.86
CA ASN A 101 16.90 6.33 22.96
C ASN A 101 16.43 7.13 21.73
N ILE A 102 15.19 7.62 21.78
CA ILE A 102 14.58 8.45 20.73
C ILE A 102 14.19 9.78 21.35
N LEU A 103 14.60 10.88 20.72
CA LEU A 103 14.27 12.24 21.15
C LEU A 103 13.33 12.92 20.15
N ALA A 104 12.39 13.69 20.68
CA ALA A 104 11.67 14.75 20.00
C ALA A 104 12.52 16.02 20.05
N THR A 105 13.00 16.53 18.91
CA THR A 105 13.71 17.81 18.87
C THR A 105 12.72 18.98 18.94
N PRO A 106 13.14 20.18 19.36
CA PRO A 106 12.27 21.37 19.38
C PRO A 106 11.65 21.71 18.03
N GLU A 107 12.30 21.35 16.92
CA GLU A 107 11.82 21.54 15.54
C GLU A 107 10.79 20.49 15.11
N GLY A 108 10.45 19.53 15.97
CA GLY A 108 9.50 18.45 15.65
C GLY A 108 10.11 17.28 14.88
N LYS A 109 11.43 17.08 14.95
CA LYS A 109 12.10 15.92 14.34
C LYS A 109 12.25 14.79 15.34
N LEU A 110 12.42 13.58 14.82
CA LEU A 110 12.67 12.37 15.60
C LEU A 110 14.14 11.97 15.49
N ALA A 111 14.88 12.11 16.59
CA ALA A 111 16.30 11.80 16.65
C ALA A 111 16.56 10.42 17.26
N PHE A 112 17.30 9.58 16.56
CA PHE A 112 17.72 8.25 17.04
C PHE A 112 19.13 8.33 17.63
N LEU A 113 19.32 7.78 18.83
CA LEU A 113 20.60 7.83 19.55
C LEU A 113 21.27 6.46 19.72
N ASP A 114 20.52 5.37 19.59
CA ASP A 114 21.00 3.99 19.74
C ASP A 114 20.90 3.27 18.40
N PHE A 115 21.99 2.61 18.02
CA PHE A 115 22.07 1.80 16.80
C PHE A 115 22.73 0.44 17.06
N GLY A 116 22.74 -0.01 18.32
CA GLY A 116 23.35 -1.27 18.73
C GLY A 116 22.62 -2.48 18.16
N MET A 117 21.28 -2.39 18.03
CA MET A 117 20.43 -3.45 17.51
C MET A 117 19.89 -3.15 16.10
N MET A 118 20.79 -3.21 15.11
CA MET A 118 20.42 -3.22 13.69
C MET A 118 20.43 -4.63 13.12
N SER A 119 19.52 -4.92 12.19
CA SER A 119 19.38 -6.23 11.55
C SER A 119 19.01 -6.11 10.09
N GLU A 120 19.21 -7.19 9.34
CA GLU A 120 18.93 -7.23 7.91
C GLU A 120 17.82 -8.24 7.58
N THR A 121 17.01 -7.88 6.59
CA THR A 121 15.94 -8.73 6.05
C THR A 121 16.15 -8.93 4.55
N PRO A 122 16.19 -10.19 4.06
CA PRO A 122 16.32 -10.49 2.64
C PRO A 122 15.22 -9.85 1.80
N GLU A 123 15.53 -9.41 0.59
CA GLU A 123 14.56 -8.75 -0.29
C GLU A 123 13.32 -9.59 -0.56
N VAL A 124 13.48 -10.89 -0.81
CA VAL A 124 12.38 -11.83 -1.03
C VAL A 124 11.40 -11.81 0.15
N ALA A 125 11.92 -11.83 1.37
CA ALA A 125 11.11 -11.77 2.58
C ALA A 125 10.38 -10.41 2.72
N ARG A 126 11.04 -9.29 2.38
CA ARG A 126 10.40 -7.95 2.42
C ARG A 126 9.19 -7.86 1.49
N VAL A 127 9.39 -8.35 0.27
CA VAL A 127 8.40 -8.36 -0.79
C VAL A 127 7.24 -9.29 -0.44
N ALA A 128 7.53 -10.47 0.13
CA ALA A 128 6.52 -11.38 0.65
C ALA A 128 5.71 -10.77 1.82
N ILE A 129 6.34 -10.02 2.74
CA ILE A 129 5.64 -9.31 3.82
C ILE A 129 4.62 -8.31 3.24
N ILE A 130 5.00 -7.55 2.22
CA ILE A 130 4.10 -6.57 1.58
C ILE A 130 2.90 -7.31 0.95
N GLY A 131 3.14 -8.38 0.19
CA GLY A 131 2.08 -9.21 -0.39
C GLY A 131 1.13 -9.76 0.67
N HIS A 132 1.68 -10.26 1.78
CA HIS A 132 0.89 -10.82 2.88
C HIS A 132 -0.02 -9.80 3.57
N VAL A 133 0.49 -8.60 3.88
CA VAL A 133 -0.33 -7.52 4.46
C VAL A 133 -1.43 -7.08 3.48
N VAL A 134 -1.11 -7.04 2.19
CA VAL A 134 -2.06 -6.70 1.12
C VAL A 134 -3.17 -7.75 1.02
N HIS A 135 -2.85 -9.05 1.02
CA HIS A 135 -3.86 -10.12 0.99
C HIS A 135 -4.73 -10.13 2.26
N MET A 136 -4.13 -9.90 3.43
CA MET A 136 -4.84 -9.77 4.71
C MET A 136 -5.89 -8.66 4.68
N VAL A 137 -5.49 -7.42 4.36
CA VAL A 137 -6.43 -6.27 4.33
C VAL A 137 -7.50 -6.46 3.26
N ASN A 138 -7.17 -7.14 2.17
CA ASN A 138 -8.14 -7.43 1.11
C ASN A 138 -9.05 -8.62 1.39
N ARG A 139 -8.85 -9.33 2.51
CA ARG A 139 -9.58 -10.56 2.87
C ARG A 139 -9.43 -11.66 1.81
N ASP A 140 -8.28 -11.71 1.15
CA ASP A 140 -7.94 -12.75 0.18
C ASP A 140 -7.16 -13.88 0.87
N TYR A 141 -7.87 -14.65 1.69
CA TYR A 141 -7.24 -15.64 2.58
C TYR A 141 -6.61 -16.83 1.85
N GLU A 142 -7.03 -17.10 0.61
CA GLU A 142 -6.41 -18.11 -0.24
C GLU A 142 -5.03 -17.65 -0.72
N ALA A 143 -4.93 -16.40 -1.22
CA ALA A 143 -3.65 -15.80 -1.58
C ALA A 143 -2.76 -15.61 -0.36
N MET A 144 -3.34 -15.17 0.76
CA MET A 144 -2.65 -15.00 2.05
C MET A 144 -1.99 -16.29 2.54
N ALA A 145 -2.66 -17.44 2.38
CA ALA A 145 -2.12 -18.72 2.79
C ALA A 145 -0.94 -19.17 1.90
N ARG A 146 -0.97 -18.81 0.59
CA ARG A 146 0.14 -19.10 -0.33
C ARG A 146 1.37 -18.22 -0.07
N ASP A 147 1.21 -17.03 0.53
CA ASP A 147 2.35 -16.20 0.90
C ASP A 147 3.30 -16.88 1.89
N TYR A 148 2.83 -17.89 2.64
CA TYR A 148 3.69 -18.64 3.56
C TYR A 148 4.83 -19.39 2.84
N TYR A 149 4.71 -19.69 1.55
CA TYR A 149 5.84 -20.20 0.77
C TYR A 149 6.86 -19.09 0.49
N ALA A 150 6.39 -17.92 0.08
CA ALA A 150 7.26 -16.76 -0.22
C ALA A 150 7.93 -16.19 1.05
N LEU A 151 7.30 -16.37 2.21
CA LEU A 151 7.84 -16.03 3.53
C LEU A 151 8.83 -17.07 4.08
N ASP A 152 9.05 -18.17 3.37
CA ASP A 152 9.89 -19.30 3.83
C ASP A 152 9.36 -19.95 5.11
N PHE A 153 8.04 -19.88 5.33
CA PHE A 153 7.36 -20.43 6.50
C PHE A 153 6.91 -21.87 6.28
N LEU A 154 6.60 -22.22 5.03
CA LEU A 154 6.16 -23.55 4.61
C LEU A 154 6.84 -23.90 3.28
N GLU A 155 7.06 -25.20 3.05
CA GLU A 155 7.55 -25.71 1.77
C GLU A 155 6.45 -25.65 0.70
N PRO A 156 6.77 -25.40 -0.59
CA PRO A 156 5.77 -25.25 -1.67
C PRO A 156 4.87 -26.47 -1.93
N ASP A 157 5.21 -27.64 -1.41
CA ASP A 157 4.47 -28.89 -1.55
C ASP A 157 3.43 -29.12 -0.43
N VAL A 158 3.42 -28.28 0.61
CA VAL A 158 2.47 -28.36 1.72
C VAL A 158 1.11 -27.80 1.30
N ASP A 159 0.03 -28.57 1.38
CA ASP A 159 -1.31 -28.05 1.10
C ASP A 159 -1.76 -27.03 2.17
N VAL A 160 -1.89 -25.76 1.77
CA VAL A 160 -2.33 -24.65 2.63
C VAL A 160 -3.85 -24.47 2.68
N SER A 161 -4.63 -25.21 1.88
CA SER A 161 -6.10 -25.11 1.86
C SER A 161 -6.75 -25.31 3.25
N PRO A 162 -6.25 -26.21 4.11
CA PRO A 162 -6.77 -26.38 5.47
C PRO A 162 -6.51 -25.19 6.41
N ILE A 163 -5.55 -24.31 6.08
CA ILE A 163 -5.20 -23.13 6.88
C ILE A 163 -6.18 -21.98 6.59
N VAL A 164 -6.73 -21.90 5.37
CA VAL A 164 -7.60 -20.80 4.91
C VAL A 164 -8.79 -20.53 5.84
N PRO A 165 -9.56 -21.53 6.33
CA PRO A 165 -10.65 -21.28 7.26
C PRO A 165 -10.17 -20.70 8.60
N ALA A 166 -9.00 -21.10 9.08
CA ALA A 166 -8.43 -20.56 10.33
C ALA A 166 -8.01 -19.10 10.16
N LEU A 167 -7.36 -18.77 9.03
CA LEU A 167 -7.05 -17.37 8.69
C LEU A 167 -8.32 -16.55 8.54
N LYS A 168 -9.32 -17.09 7.82
CA LYS A 168 -10.60 -16.42 7.63
C LYS A 168 -11.25 -16.12 8.97
N ASN A 169 -11.40 -17.10 9.86
CA ASN A 169 -12.02 -16.89 11.16
C ASN A 169 -11.23 -15.87 11.98
N PHE A 170 -9.91 -16.03 12.08
CA PHE A 170 -9.07 -15.12 12.84
C PHE A 170 -9.13 -13.68 12.32
N PHE A 171 -8.88 -13.48 11.02
CA PHE A 171 -8.81 -12.15 10.42
C PHE A 171 -10.18 -11.54 10.13
N ASP A 172 -11.22 -12.31 9.78
CA ASP A 172 -12.58 -11.75 9.67
C ASP A 172 -13.09 -11.34 11.05
N ASP A 173 -12.88 -12.13 12.11
CA ASP A 173 -13.24 -11.71 13.47
C ASP A 173 -12.47 -10.45 13.87
N ALA A 174 -11.18 -10.42 13.57
CA ALA A 174 -10.32 -9.29 13.88
C ALA A 174 -10.58 -8.02 13.05
N LEU A 175 -11.11 -8.15 11.82
CA LEU A 175 -11.47 -7.04 10.92
C LEU A 175 -12.95 -6.63 11.04
N ASN A 176 -13.83 -7.51 11.53
CA ASN A 176 -15.26 -7.25 11.78
C ASN A 176 -15.52 -6.68 13.19
N SER A 177 -14.77 -7.15 14.20
CA SER A 177 -14.37 -6.26 15.29
C SER A 177 -13.70 -5.10 14.59
N THR A 178 -14.17 -3.86 14.77
CA THR A 178 -13.67 -2.75 13.96
C THR A 178 -12.15 -2.84 13.86
N VAL A 179 -11.55 -2.65 12.66
CA VAL A 179 -10.07 -2.60 12.43
C VAL A 179 -9.33 -1.75 13.50
N SER A 180 -10.10 -0.94 14.22
CA SER A 180 -9.87 -0.36 15.56
C SER A 180 -9.33 -1.21 16.70
N GLU A 181 -9.52 -2.53 16.76
CA GLU A 181 -9.19 -3.34 17.95
C GLU A 181 -8.01 -4.30 17.72
N LEU A 182 -7.51 -4.36 16.49
CA LEU A 182 -6.38 -5.18 16.11
C LEU A 182 -5.05 -4.55 16.54
N ASN A 183 -4.32 -5.24 17.41
CA ASN A 183 -2.93 -4.95 17.74
C ASN A 183 -2.02 -6.11 17.30
N PHE A 184 -0.73 -5.85 17.10
CA PHE A 184 0.24 -6.84 16.64
C PHE A 184 0.34 -8.02 17.61
N LYS A 185 0.18 -7.78 18.91
CA LYS A 185 0.16 -8.84 19.92
C LYS A 185 -0.95 -9.86 19.65
N THR A 186 -2.17 -9.43 19.38
CA THR A 186 -3.30 -10.32 19.04
C THR A 186 -3.02 -11.12 17.77
N ILE A 187 -2.38 -10.51 16.76
CA ILE A 187 -1.95 -11.21 15.53
C ILE A 187 -0.93 -12.31 15.84
N VAL A 188 0.09 -12.00 16.64
CA VAL A 188 1.11 -12.98 17.04
C VAL A 188 0.49 -14.13 17.84
N ASP A 189 -0.37 -13.83 18.81
CA ASP A 189 -1.03 -14.83 19.65
C ASP A 189 -1.98 -15.72 18.83
N GLY A 190 -2.75 -15.10 17.92
CA GLY A 190 -3.69 -15.80 17.03
C GLY A 190 -3.02 -16.67 15.99
N LEU A 191 -1.98 -16.15 15.34
CA LEU A 191 -1.15 -16.95 14.43
C LEU A 191 -0.48 -18.09 15.18
N GLY A 192 0.00 -17.87 16.41
CA GLY A 192 0.57 -18.92 17.25
C GLY A 192 -0.30 -20.18 17.34
N ALA A 193 -1.62 -20.01 17.52
CA ALA A 193 -2.56 -21.13 17.59
C ALA A 193 -2.70 -21.91 16.26
N VAL A 194 -2.52 -21.23 15.12
CA VAL A 194 -2.51 -21.84 13.78
C VAL A 194 -1.16 -22.50 13.50
N LEU A 195 -0.05 -21.86 13.89
CA LEU A 195 1.32 -22.36 13.69
C LEU A 195 1.56 -23.73 14.35
N TYR A 196 0.90 -24.03 15.48
CA TYR A 196 1.04 -25.34 16.14
C TYR A 196 0.40 -26.52 15.38
N GLN A 197 -0.49 -26.25 14.42
CA GLN A 197 -1.23 -27.29 13.68
C GLN A 197 -0.56 -27.69 12.36
N TYR A 198 0.47 -26.95 11.93
CA TYR A 198 1.12 -27.10 10.62
C TYR A 198 2.65 -27.00 10.75
N PRO A 199 3.44 -27.54 9.80
CA PRO A 199 4.89 -27.63 9.92
C PRO A 199 5.60 -26.29 9.62
N PHE A 200 5.23 -25.24 10.35
CA PHE A 200 5.83 -23.92 10.17
C PHE A 200 7.29 -23.89 10.61
N ASN A 201 8.15 -23.34 9.76
CA ASN A 201 9.54 -23.02 10.08
C ASN A 201 9.74 -21.51 9.95
N VAL A 202 9.83 -20.79 11.06
CA VAL A 202 9.90 -19.31 11.02
C VAL A 202 11.37 -18.86 11.10
N PRO A 203 11.92 -18.18 10.08
CA PRO A 203 13.28 -17.66 10.12
C PRO A 203 13.51 -16.68 11.28
N ALA A 204 14.71 -16.72 11.88
CA ALA A 204 15.02 -15.99 13.12
C ALA A 204 14.86 -14.45 13.01
N TYR A 205 15.07 -13.86 11.82
CA TYR A 205 14.93 -12.42 11.64
C TYR A 205 13.47 -11.94 11.77
N TYR A 206 12.47 -12.80 11.56
CA TYR A 206 11.07 -12.45 11.80
C TYR A 206 10.78 -12.18 13.28
N ALA A 207 11.45 -12.88 14.20
CA ALA A 207 11.32 -12.59 15.63
C ALA A 207 11.80 -11.16 15.99
N LEU A 208 12.76 -10.62 15.23
CA LEU A 208 13.29 -9.26 15.42
C LEU A 208 12.35 -8.21 14.84
N ILE A 209 11.76 -8.53 13.68
CA ILE A 209 10.72 -7.70 13.07
C ILE A 209 9.56 -7.56 14.05
N LEU A 210 9.07 -8.69 14.60
CA LEU A 210 7.98 -8.71 15.58
C LEU A 210 8.35 -7.89 16.83
N ARG A 211 9.56 -8.05 17.36
CA ARG A 211 10.03 -7.25 18.51
C ARG A 211 9.99 -5.75 18.22
N SER A 212 10.56 -5.32 17.09
CA SER A 212 10.58 -3.91 16.69
C SER A 212 9.17 -3.34 16.56
N LEU A 213 8.28 -4.06 15.89
CA LEU A 213 6.88 -3.65 15.72
C LEU A 213 6.11 -3.61 17.06
N THR A 214 6.34 -4.55 17.98
CA THR A 214 5.73 -4.54 19.32
C THR A 214 6.19 -3.33 20.14
N VAL A 215 7.47 -2.94 20.05
CA VAL A 215 7.99 -1.75 20.76
C VAL A 215 7.35 -0.47 20.21
N LEU A 216 7.25 -0.36 18.88
CA LEU A 216 6.60 0.78 18.22
C LEU A 216 5.11 0.85 18.56
N GLU A 217 4.43 -0.29 18.61
CA GLU A 217 3.03 -0.36 19.02
C GLU A 217 2.83 0.06 20.46
N GLY A 218 3.67 -0.41 21.38
CA GLY A 218 3.62 -0.01 22.78
C GLY A 218 3.78 1.50 22.96
N LEU A 219 4.66 2.12 22.16
CA LEU A 219 4.83 3.57 22.15
C LEU A 219 3.58 4.29 21.60
N ALA A 220 3.01 3.78 20.53
CA ALA A 220 1.84 4.41 19.91
C ALA A 220 0.60 4.33 20.83
N LEU A 221 0.38 3.18 21.46
CA LEU A 221 -0.68 2.98 22.45
C LEU A 221 -0.47 3.79 23.73
N TYR A 222 0.78 4.08 24.09
CA TYR A 222 1.08 4.99 25.20
C TYR A 222 0.65 6.43 24.87
N ALA A 223 0.86 6.88 23.63
CA ALA A 223 0.49 8.22 23.19
C ALA A 223 -1.02 8.39 22.95
N ASP A 224 -1.66 7.37 22.36
CA ASP A 224 -3.10 7.29 22.15
C ASP A 224 -3.56 5.82 22.36
N PRO A 225 -4.33 5.52 23.42
CA PRO A 225 -4.83 4.18 23.69
C PRO A 225 -5.71 3.60 22.58
N ASN A 226 -6.26 4.44 21.70
CA ASN A 226 -7.08 4.03 20.57
C ASN A 226 -6.28 3.97 19.26
N PHE A 227 -4.95 4.11 19.33
CA PHE A 227 -4.09 4.09 18.15
C PHE A 227 -4.07 2.71 17.50
N LYS A 228 -4.05 2.70 16.16
CA LYS A 228 -4.17 1.49 15.34
C LYS A 228 -2.98 1.39 14.43
N VAL A 229 -1.94 0.69 14.87
CA VAL A 229 -0.65 0.65 14.15
C VAL A 229 -0.80 0.06 12.75
N LEU A 230 -1.62 -0.98 12.58
CA LEU A 230 -1.88 -1.58 11.27
C LEU A 230 -2.57 -0.60 10.32
N ALA A 231 -3.58 0.13 10.81
CA ALA A 231 -4.27 1.13 10.00
C ALA A 231 -3.33 2.30 9.63
N ALA A 232 -2.49 2.74 10.57
CA ALA A 232 -1.48 3.78 10.34
C ALA A 232 -0.37 3.32 9.34
N SER A 233 -0.14 2.01 9.23
CA SER A 233 0.84 1.43 8.31
C SER A 233 0.27 1.19 6.91
N TYR A 234 -1.06 1.06 6.76
CA TYR A 234 -1.67 0.69 5.48
C TYR A 234 -1.41 1.68 4.33
N PRO A 235 -1.42 3.01 4.53
CA PRO A 235 -1.02 3.97 3.49
C PRO A 235 0.35 3.66 2.87
N TYR A 236 1.32 3.26 3.70
CA TYR A 236 2.66 2.88 3.26
C TYR A 236 2.60 1.64 2.35
N PHE A 237 1.91 0.58 2.78
CA PHE A 237 1.77 -0.65 1.98
C PHE A 237 1.02 -0.40 0.68
N ALA A 238 -0.05 0.39 0.70
CA ALA A 238 -0.83 0.73 -0.48
C ALA A 238 -0.01 1.52 -1.50
N LYS A 239 0.69 2.58 -1.05
CA LYS A 239 1.65 3.31 -1.89
C LYS A 239 2.73 2.37 -2.44
N ARG A 240 3.33 1.54 -1.59
CA ARG A 240 4.42 0.65 -1.99
C ARG A 240 3.96 -0.34 -3.05
N LEU A 241 2.82 -1.00 -2.87
CA LEU A 241 2.25 -1.92 -3.84
C LEU A 241 1.94 -1.23 -5.19
N LEU A 242 1.45 0.01 -5.15
CA LEU A 242 1.13 0.77 -6.35
C LEU A 242 2.37 1.25 -7.12
N THR A 243 3.46 1.58 -6.43
CA THR A 243 4.61 2.32 -7.01
C THR A 243 5.86 1.46 -7.21
N ASP A 244 5.98 0.32 -6.54
CA ASP A 244 7.20 -0.49 -6.58
C ASP A 244 7.34 -1.24 -7.92
N PRO A 245 8.48 -1.12 -8.62
CA PRO A 245 8.72 -1.83 -9.88
C PRO A 245 9.02 -3.33 -9.72
N ASN A 246 9.13 -3.86 -8.49
CA ASN A 246 9.43 -5.26 -8.24
C ASN A 246 8.40 -6.19 -8.92
N PRO A 247 8.83 -7.19 -9.72
CA PRO A 247 7.92 -8.09 -10.43
C PRO A 247 6.92 -8.81 -9.53
N TYR A 248 7.33 -9.28 -8.35
CA TYR A 248 6.42 -9.99 -7.44
C TYR A 248 5.33 -9.05 -6.91
N LEU A 249 5.68 -7.82 -6.52
CA LEU A 249 4.66 -6.85 -6.03
C LEU A 249 3.71 -6.44 -7.15
N ARG A 250 4.22 -6.33 -8.37
CA ARG A 250 3.41 -6.10 -9.55
C ARG A 250 2.45 -7.26 -9.81
N ASP A 251 2.91 -8.50 -9.71
CA ASP A 251 2.08 -9.69 -9.92
C ASP A 251 1.02 -9.80 -8.80
N ALA A 252 1.40 -9.54 -7.54
CA ALA A 252 0.46 -9.43 -6.42
C ALA A 252 -0.58 -8.31 -6.61
N LEU A 253 -0.17 -7.15 -7.15
CA LEU A 253 -1.10 -6.07 -7.51
C LEU A 253 -2.09 -6.53 -8.60
N ILE A 254 -1.62 -7.26 -9.61
CA ILE A 254 -2.48 -7.79 -10.67
C ILE A 254 -3.47 -8.81 -10.11
N GLU A 255 -3.03 -9.77 -9.30
CA GLU A 255 -3.91 -10.75 -8.64
C GLU A 255 -4.96 -10.08 -7.73
N LEU A 256 -4.59 -9.00 -7.05
CA LEU A 256 -5.51 -8.23 -6.24
C LEU A 256 -6.54 -7.48 -7.09
N LEU A 257 -6.12 -6.91 -8.21
CA LEU A 257 -6.95 -6.09 -9.10
C LEU A 257 -7.79 -6.93 -10.06
N PHE A 258 -7.39 -8.17 -10.36
CA PHE A 258 -8.06 -9.04 -11.31
C PHE A 258 -8.38 -10.39 -10.66
N LYS A 259 -9.65 -10.79 -10.73
CA LYS A 259 -10.08 -12.14 -10.34
C LYS A 259 -11.02 -12.70 -11.41
N ASP A 260 -10.77 -13.93 -11.84
CA ASP A 260 -11.55 -14.62 -12.88
C ASP A 260 -11.71 -13.78 -14.18
N GLY A 261 -10.67 -13.05 -14.57
CA GLY A 261 -10.67 -12.17 -15.76
C GLY A 261 -11.61 -10.96 -15.66
N LYS A 262 -11.97 -10.53 -14.44
CA LYS A 262 -12.72 -9.31 -14.14
C LYS A 262 -11.89 -8.34 -13.29
N PHE A 263 -11.92 -7.06 -13.64
CA PHE A 263 -11.26 -6.02 -12.86
C PHE A 263 -12.09 -5.64 -11.61
N ARG A 264 -11.42 -5.48 -10.49
CA ARG A 264 -11.96 -5.14 -9.17
C ARG A 264 -11.74 -3.65 -8.87
N TRP A 265 -12.56 -2.80 -9.47
CA TRP A 265 -12.47 -1.33 -9.32
C TRP A 265 -12.48 -0.84 -7.87
N ASN A 266 -13.27 -1.48 -7.01
CA ASN A 266 -13.35 -1.15 -5.59
C ASN A 266 -12.00 -1.32 -4.87
N ARG A 267 -11.17 -2.26 -5.32
CA ARG A 267 -9.84 -2.48 -4.75
C ARG A 267 -8.84 -1.44 -5.22
N LEU A 268 -8.90 -1.07 -6.50
CA LEU A 268 -8.10 0.04 -7.01
C LEU A 268 -8.43 1.34 -6.27
N GLU A 269 -9.72 1.66 -6.13
CA GLU A 269 -10.17 2.84 -5.39
C GLU A 269 -9.62 2.84 -3.97
N ASN A 270 -9.80 1.73 -3.23
CA ASN A 270 -9.29 1.61 -1.86
C ASN A 270 -7.77 1.79 -1.78
N LEU A 271 -7.00 1.19 -2.70
CA LEU A 271 -5.54 1.35 -2.73
C LEU A 271 -5.15 2.81 -3.01
N LEU A 272 -5.81 3.49 -3.95
CA LEU A 272 -5.52 4.89 -4.27
C LEU A 272 -5.88 5.83 -3.11
N VAL A 273 -7.06 5.64 -2.49
CA VAL A 273 -7.48 6.43 -1.33
C VAL A 273 -6.47 6.29 -0.19
N GLN A 274 -5.97 5.08 0.05
CA GLN A 274 -5.09 4.80 1.17
C GLN A 274 -3.65 5.21 0.86
N GLY A 275 -3.18 4.95 -0.35
CA GLY A 275 -1.90 5.45 -0.85
C GLY A 275 -1.81 6.97 -0.80
N SER A 276 -2.90 7.68 -1.15
CA SER A 276 -2.95 9.15 -1.14
C SER A 276 -2.79 9.80 0.24
N GLN A 277 -2.92 9.03 1.33
CA GLN A 277 -2.66 9.53 2.68
C GLN A 277 -1.15 9.60 3.00
N ASP A 278 -0.30 8.92 2.23
CA ASP A 278 1.15 9.02 2.34
C ASP A 278 1.63 10.30 1.64
N ARG A 279 2.41 11.13 2.35
CA ARG A 279 2.87 12.44 1.86
C ARG A 279 3.75 12.36 0.61
N GLU A 280 4.34 11.21 0.34
CA GLU A 280 5.20 10.98 -0.81
C GLU A 280 4.49 10.21 -1.94
N PHE A 281 3.17 10.04 -1.85
CA PHE A 281 2.40 9.43 -2.92
C PHE A 281 2.21 10.39 -4.09
N ALA A 282 2.57 9.94 -5.29
CA ALA A 282 2.22 10.60 -6.53
C ALA A 282 1.57 9.60 -7.50
N ALA A 283 0.42 9.98 -8.06
CA ALA A 283 -0.34 9.13 -8.98
C ALA A 283 0.46 8.74 -10.23
N LYS A 284 1.37 9.62 -10.68
CA LYS A 284 2.27 9.34 -11.79
C LYS A 284 3.16 8.11 -11.51
N ASP A 285 3.62 7.95 -10.27
CA ASP A 285 4.53 6.87 -9.89
C ASP A 285 3.75 5.56 -9.71
N ALA A 286 2.48 5.65 -9.30
CA ALA A 286 1.57 4.50 -9.20
C ALA A 286 1.20 3.89 -10.57
N LEU A 287 1.17 4.72 -11.63
CA LEU A 287 0.78 4.27 -12.97
C LEU A 287 1.94 3.70 -13.78
N GLN A 288 3.17 4.12 -13.50
CA GLN A 288 4.35 3.73 -14.28
C GLN A 288 4.58 2.21 -14.34
N PRO A 289 4.56 1.45 -13.23
CA PRO A 289 4.77 0.00 -13.27
C PRO A 289 3.75 -0.72 -14.16
N VAL A 290 2.47 -0.34 -14.04
CA VAL A 290 1.37 -0.93 -14.80
C VAL A 290 1.47 -0.56 -16.28
N LEU A 291 1.76 0.70 -16.61
CA LEU A 291 1.96 1.14 -17.99
C LEU A 291 3.15 0.42 -18.64
N LYS A 292 4.27 0.28 -17.91
CA LYS A 292 5.45 -0.43 -18.40
C LYS A 292 5.13 -1.90 -18.71
N LEU A 293 4.34 -2.56 -17.88
CA LEU A 293 3.92 -3.93 -18.13
C LEU A 293 2.95 -4.02 -19.32
N LEU A 294 1.92 -3.17 -19.36
CA LEU A 294 0.92 -3.14 -20.43
C LEU A 294 1.56 -2.99 -21.82
N LEU A 295 2.60 -2.16 -21.91
CA LEU A 295 3.35 -1.89 -23.15
C LEU A 295 4.49 -2.88 -23.40
N GLY A 296 4.85 -3.69 -22.40
CA GLY A 296 5.93 -4.66 -22.48
C GLY A 296 5.55 -5.90 -23.31
N PRO A 297 6.55 -6.71 -23.71
CA PRO A 297 6.30 -7.96 -24.43
C PRO A 297 5.46 -8.94 -23.61
N ASP A 298 5.72 -9.01 -22.30
CA ASP A 298 5.03 -9.93 -21.36
C ASP A 298 3.61 -9.48 -20.98
N GLY A 299 3.16 -8.32 -21.49
CA GLY A 299 1.88 -7.69 -21.13
C GLY A 299 0.68 -8.17 -21.94
N GLU A 300 0.78 -9.24 -22.72
CA GLU A 300 -0.29 -9.66 -23.65
C GLU A 300 -1.62 -9.91 -22.92
N GLU A 301 -1.60 -10.72 -21.86
CA GLU A 301 -2.80 -11.01 -21.06
C GLU A 301 -3.38 -9.74 -20.42
N LEU A 302 -2.53 -8.86 -19.91
CA LEU A 302 -2.95 -7.59 -19.34
C LEU A 302 -3.58 -6.67 -20.38
N ARG A 303 -3.07 -6.63 -21.62
CA ARG A 303 -3.69 -5.88 -22.75
C ARG A 303 -5.09 -6.40 -23.05
N ILE A 304 -5.28 -7.72 -23.05
CA ILE A 304 -6.60 -8.34 -23.26
C ILE A 304 -7.60 -7.89 -22.19
N LEU A 305 -7.19 -8.01 -20.92
CA LEU A 305 -8.01 -7.61 -19.79
C LEU A 305 -8.32 -6.11 -19.80
N PHE A 306 -7.32 -5.28 -20.12
CA PHE A 306 -7.47 -3.83 -20.25
C PHE A 306 -8.47 -3.44 -21.33
N VAL A 307 -8.38 -4.02 -22.54
CA VAL A 307 -9.30 -3.70 -23.65
C VAL A 307 -10.74 -4.05 -23.26
N LYS A 308 -10.94 -5.23 -22.67
CA LYS A 308 -12.26 -5.68 -22.20
C LYS A 308 -12.84 -4.73 -21.16
N GLU A 309 -12.05 -4.32 -20.19
CA GLU A 309 -12.51 -3.42 -19.13
C GLU A 309 -12.74 -1.99 -19.66
N ALA A 310 -11.91 -1.49 -20.57
CA ALA A 310 -12.10 -0.17 -21.20
C ALA A 310 -13.42 -0.07 -21.98
N VAL A 311 -13.82 -1.15 -22.66
CA VAL A 311 -15.14 -1.26 -23.31
C VAL A 311 -16.25 -1.20 -22.27
N ARG A 312 -16.15 -1.99 -21.20
CA ARG A 312 -17.16 -2.02 -20.13
C ARG A 312 -17.33 -0.67 -19.44
N VAL A 313 -16.23 0.02 -19.13
CA VAL A 313 -16.26 1.39 -18.59
C VAL A 313 -16.93 2.37 -19.55
N THR A 314 -16.64 2.24 -20.85
CA THR A 314 -17.25 3.09 -21.88
C THR A 314 -18.76 2.90 -21.96
N GLU A 315 -19.23 1.66 -21.90
CA GLU A 315 -20.65 1.33 -21.85
C GLU A 315 -21.30 1.91 -20.60
N ALA A 316 -20.68 1.74 -19.42
CA ALA A 316 -21.14 2.29 -18.15
C ALA A 316 -21.25 3.82 -18.17
N ILE A 317 -20.22 4.52 -18.65
CA ILE A 317 -20.22 5.99 -18.76
C ILE A 317 -21.32 6.45 -19.73
N THR A 318 -21.42 5.83 -20.90
CA THR A 318 -22.41 6.21 -21.93
C THR A 318 -23.82 5.99 -21.39
N PHE A 319 -24.08 4.82 -20.83
CA PHE A 319 -25.38 4.46 -20.28
C PHE A 319 -25.77 5.33 -19.09
N GLY A 320 -24.88 5.51 -18.11
CA GLY A 320 -25.14 6.35 -16.95
C GLY A 320 -25.37 7.82 -17.31
N THR A 321 -24.66 8.35 -18.32
CA THR A 321 -24.89 9.73 -18.80
C THR A 321 -26.26 9.87 -19.48
N LEU A 322 -26.69 8.85 -20.23
CA LEU A 322 -28.02 8.83 -20.83
C LEU A 322 -29.13 8.76 -19.77
N ILE A 323 -28.94 7.97 -18.71
CA ILE A 323 -29.87 7.90 -17.57
C ILE A 323 -29.95 9.25 -16.85
N ASP A 324 -28.82 9.87 -16.52
CA ASP A 324 -28.82 11.19 -15.87
C ASP A 324 -29.54 12.24 -16.72
N SER A 325 -29.29 12.22 -18.02
CA SER A 325 -29.94 13.11 -18.99
C SER A 325 -31.45 12.87 -19.05
N TYR A 326 -31.89 11.60 -19.02
CA TYR A 326 -33.31 11.24 -18.97
C TYR A 326 -33.97 11.68 -17.65
N ASN A 327 -33.29 11.49 -16.52
CA ASN A 327 -33.78 11.86 -15.20
C ASN A 327 -33.88 13.40 -15.04
N ALA A 328 -32.92 14.14 -15.60
CA ALA A 328 -32.89 15.60 -15.60
C ALA A 328 -33.80 16.24 -16.66
N ALA A 329 -34.31 15.48 -17.63
CA ALA A 329 -35.20 15.99 -18.66
C ALA A 329 -36.56 16.44 -18.07
N PRO A 330 -37.16 17.53 -18.56
CA PRO A 330 -38.53 17.91 -18.18
C PRO A 330 -39.55 16.80 -18.48
N GLU A 331 -40.57 16.65 -17.63
CA GLU A 331 -41.64 15.63 -17.78
C GLU A 331 -42.33 15.65 -19.15
N ILE A 332 -42.34 16.81 -19.82
CA ILE A 332 -42.93 16.98 -21.16
C ILE A 332 -42.14 16.23 -22.25
N ILE A 333 -40.83 16.04 -22.07
CA ILE A 333 -39.93 15.45 -23.08
C ILE A 333 -39.66 13.96 -22.79
N LYS A 334 -39.81 13.50 -21.54
CA LYS A 334 -39.60 12.09 -21.16
C LYS A 334 -40.39 11.08 -22.03
N PRO A 335 -41.65 11.31 -22.40
CA PRO A 335 -42.42 10.39 -23.27
C PRO A 335 -41.89 10.29 -24.70
N LEU A 336 -41.25 11.36 -25.21
CA LEU A 336 -40.62 11.40 -26.53
C LEU A 336 -39.32 10.56 -26.55
N ILE A 337 -38.62 10.49 -25.42
CA ILE A 337 -37.37 9.74 -25.28
C ILE A 337 -37.64 8.24 -25.03
N SER A 338 -38.66 7.91 -24.23
CA SER A 338 -39.01 6.53 -23.91
C SER A 338 -39.74 5.77 -25.03
N SER A 339 -40.03 6.42 -26.16
CA SER A 339 -40.75 5.84 -27.31
C SER A 339 -42.02 5.07 -26.89
N GLY A 340 -42.75 5.57 -25.88
CA GLY A 340 -43.98 4.96 -25.38
C GLY A 340 -43.82 3.68 -24.55
N ASN A 341 -42.59 3.33 -24.14
CA ASN A 341 -42.34 2.14 -23.33
C ASN A 341 -42.49 2.44 -21.82
N ALA A 342 -43.43 1.76 -21.15
CA ALA A 342 -43.71 1.96 -19.71
C ALA A 342 -42.55 1.51 -18.79
N ALA A 343 -41.62 0.69 -19.30
CA ALA A 343 -40.43 0.24 -18.60
C ALA A 343 -39.22 1.20 -18.70
N GLY A 344 -39.40 2.39 -19.32
CA GLY A 344 -38.33 3.36 -19.54
C GLY A 344 -37.60 3.21 -20.90
N PRO A 345 -36.65 4.10 -21.21
CA PRO A 345 -35.96 4.15 -22.51
C PRO A 345 -35.01 2.97 -22.77
N PHE A 346 -34.69 2.15 -21.77
CA PHE A 346 -33.71 1.06 -21.88
C PHE A 346 -34.33 -0.29 -21.49
N LYS A 347 -34.12 -1.32 -22.32
CA LYS A 347 -34.44 -2.72 -22.00
C LYS A 347 -33.24 -3.38 -21.30
N VAL A 348 -32.95 -2.94 -20.08
CA VAL A 348 -31.86 -3.46 -19.25
C VAL A 348 -32.45 -3.84 -17.89
N SER A 349 -31.96 -4.90 -17.26
CA SER A 349 -32.45 -5.28 -15.93
C SER A 349 -32.08 -4.21 -14.89
N GLU A 350 -32.88 -4.03 -13.84
CA GLU A 350 -32.56 -3.03 -12.79
C GLU A 350 -31.21 -3.34 -12.11
N VAL A 351 -30.87 -4.61 -11.93
CA VAL A 351 -29.57 -5.04 -11.38
C VAL A 351 -28.40 -4.62 -12.27
N GLU A 352 -28.52 -4.83 -13.58
CA GLU A 352 -27.46 -4.46 -14.54
C GLU A 352 -27.33 -2.93 -14.65
N LYS A 353 -28.45 -2.21 -14.59
CA LYS A 353 -28.47 -0.75 -14.55
C LYS A 353 -27.77 -0.20 -13.31
N GLU A 354 -28.04 -0.75 -12.13
CA GLU A 354 -27.39 -0.37 -10.87
C GLU A 354 -25.88 -0.61 -10.93
N GLN A 355 -25.45 -1.78 -11.43
CA GLN A 355 -24.03 -2.10 -11.62
C GLN A 355 -23.31 -1.15 -12.59
N MET A 356 -23.95 -0.74 -13.68
CA MET A 356 -23.37 0.20 -14.64
C MET A 356 -23.23 1.61 -14.05
N ILE A 357 -24.22 2.05 -13.26
CA ILE A 357 -24.16 3.35 -12.57
C ILE A 357 -23.05 3.33 -11.51
N GLU A 358 -23.00 2.29 -10.68
CA GLU A 358 -21.97 2.13 -9.65
C GLU A 358 -20.56 2.13 -10.27
N LEU A 359 -20.37 1.42 -11.38
CA LEU A 359 -19.10 1.39 -12.11
C LEU A 359 -18.72 2.78 -12.64
N LYS A 360 -19.66 3.49 -13.26
CA LYS A 360 -19.42 4.87 -13.75
C LYS A 360 -18.96 5.77 -12.61
N ASP A 361 -19.68 5.77 -11.49
CA ASP A 361 -19.39 6.66 -10.36
C ASP A 361 -18.03 6.34 -9.74
N MET A 362 -17.69 5.05 -9.63
CA MET A 362 -16.40 4.59 -9.14
C MET A 362 -15.23 5.03 -10.02
N VAL A 363 -15.38 4.89 -11.34
CA VAL A 363 -14.37 5.36 -12.32
C VAL A 363 -14.18 6.88 -12.22
N LEU A 364 -15.27 7.65 -12.07
CA LEU A 364 -15.20 9.11 -11.90
C LEU A 364 -14.52 9.52 -10.60
N ARG A 365 -14.75 8.80 -9.49
CA ARG A 365 -14.04 9.04 -8.22
C ARG A 365 -12.55 8.76 -8.34
N ILE A 366 -12.17 7.63 -8.94
CA ILE A 366 -10.76 7.29 -9.22
C ILE A 366 -10.12 8.37 -10.09
N TRP A 367 -10.81 8.83 -11.14
CA TRP A 367 -10.32 9.92 -11.98
C TRP A 367 -10.11 11.22 -11.19
N GLY A 368 -11.01 11.53 -10.25
CA GLY A 368 -10.87 12.63 -9.30
C GLY A 368 -9.61 12.51 -8.45
N LEU A 369 -9.37 11.33 -7.85
CA LEU A 369 -8.19 11.04 -7.02
C LEU A 369 -6.88 11.20 -7.79
N LEU A 370 -6.84 10.70 -9.03
CA LEU A 370 -5.66 10.84 -9.89
C LEU A 370 -5.40 12.32 -10.21
N ARG A 371 -6.44 13.08 -10.57
CA ARG A 371 -6.30 14.52 -10.90
C ARG A 371 -5.95 15.41 -9.72
N SER A 372 -6.33 15.03 -8.50
CA SER A 372 -5.95 15.77 -7.29
C SER A 372 -4.52 15.46 -6.82
N SER A 373 -3.87 14.46 -7.40
CA SER A 373 -2.51 14.08 -7.00
C SER A 373 -1.46 15.03 -7.58
N ASP A 374 -0.48 15.39 -6.75
CA ASP A 374 0.57 16.32 -7.12
C ASP A 374 1.37 15.85 -8.34
N GLY A 375 1.48 16.75 -9.32
CA GLY A 375 2.24 16.50 -10.56
C GLY A 375 1.63 15.45 -11.49
N PHE A 376 0.34 15.10 -11.32
CA PHE A 376 -0.36 14.25 -12.28
C PHE A 376 -0.72 15.01 -13.56
N ASP A 377 -0.12 14.59 -14.68
CA ASP A 377 -0.51 15.00 -16.01
C ASP A 377 -1.28 13.85 -16.69
N PRO A 378 -2.56 14.04 -17.08
CA PRO A 378 -3.34 13.07 -17.84
C PRO A 378 -2.58 12.45 -19.01
N SER A 379 -1.68 13.20 -19.68
CA SER A 379 -0.90 12.73 -20.83
C SER A 379 -0.11 11.43 -20.56
N ILE A 380 0.16 11.10 -19.29
CA ILE A 380 0.78 9.82 -18.89
C ILE A 380 -0.03 8.60 -19.33
N LEU A 381 -1.34 8.73 -19.52
CA LEU A 381 -2.22 7.65 -19.96
C LEU A 381 -2.31 7.54 -21.50
N GLN A 382 -1.62 8.40 -22.25
CA GLN A 382 -1.58 8.35 -23.72
C GLN A 382 -1.18 6.97 -24.28
N PRO A 383 -0.25 6.21 -23.68
CA PRO A 383 0.06 4.85 -24.15
C PRO A 383 -1.14 3.90 -24.05
N MET A 384 -2.03 4.06 -23.08
CA MET A 384 -3.25 3.24 -22.97
C MET A 384 -4.21 3.50 -24.14
N VAL A 385 -4.26 4.73 -24.66
CA VAL A 385 -5.02 5.05 -25.88
C VAL A 385 -4.43 4.32 -27.09
N GLN A 386 -3.10 4.21 -27.18
CA GLN A 386 -2.43 3.52 -28.29
C GLN A 386 -2.80 2.03 -28.29
N VAL A 387 -2.76 1.38 -27.13
CA VAL A 387 -3.19 -0.02 -26.96
C VAL A 387 -4.63 -0.24 -27.44
N LEU A 388 -5.56 0.68 -27.13
CA LEU A 388 -6.94 0.59 -27.62
C LEU A 388 -7.06 0.76 -29.15
N GLN A 389 -6.09 1.38 -29.81
CA GLN A 389 -6.12 1.65 -31.25
C GLN A 389 -5.44 0.56 -32.09
N GLU A 390 -4.65 -0.32 -31.47
CA GLU A 390 -3.87 -1.36 -32.14
C GLU A 390 -4.73 -2.36 -32.92
N PRO A 391 -4.23 -2.90 -34.05
CA PRO A 391 -4.95 -3.88 -34.86
C PRO A 391 -5.30 -5.16 -34.10
N GLU A 392 -4.39 -5.65 -33.25
CA GLU A 392 -4.60 -6.84 -32.41
C GLU A 392 -5.75 -6.61 -31.42
N ALA A 393 -5.75 -5.45 -30.77
CA ALA A 393 -6.86 -5.03 -29.92
C ALA A 393 -8.20 -4.96 -30.69
N ARG A 394 -8.20 -4.64 -32.00
CA ARG A 394 -9.43 -4.64 -32.82
C ARG A 394 -9.95 -6.03 -33.14
N VAL A 395 -9.06 -6.98 -33.38
CA VAL A 395 -9.42 -8.40 -33.55
C VAL A 395 -9.97 -8.94 -32.22
N LEU A 396 -9.33 -8.59 -31.11
CA LEU A 396 -9.76 -8.99 -29.78
C LEU A 396 -11.08 -8.36 -29.37
N GLY A 397 -11.22 -7.05 -29.59
CA GLY A 397 -12.44 -6.29 -29.41
C GLY A 397 -13.57 -6.91 -30.20
N SER A 398 -13.38 -7.21 -31.49
CA SER A 398 -14.41 -7.84 -32.33
C SER A 398 -14.96 -9.18 -31.82
N ARG A 399 -14.22 -9.91 -30.96
CA ARG A 399 -14.67 -11.15 -30.30
C ARG A 399 -15.46 -10.90 -29.00
N VAL A 400 -15.29 -9.74 -28.36
CA VAL A 400 -15.84 -9.42 -27.02
C VAL A 400 -16.95 -8.37 -27.08
N ALA A 401 -16.85 -7.38 -27.98
CA ALA A 401 -17.86 -6.36 -28.26
C ALA A 401 -17.63 -5.74 -29.66
N GLY A 402 -18.69 -5.38 -30.40
CA GLY A 402 -18.52 -4.85 -31.76
C GLY A 402 -17.50 -3.70 -31.83
N GLY A 403 -16.60 -3.69 -32.83
CA GLY A 403 -15.47 -2.74 -32.94
C GLY A 403 -15.83 -1.24 -33.00
N VAL A 404 -17.11 -0.90 -32.89
CA VAL A 404 -17.62 0.46 -32.63
C VAL A 404 -17.38 0.86 -31.16
N THR A 405 -17.63 -0.02 -30.19
CA THR A 405 -17.52 0.29 -28.75
C THR A 405 -16.07 0.53 -28.33
N GLN A 406 -15.13 -0.22 -28.90
CA GLN A 406 -13.69 0.01 -28.69
C GLN A 406 -13.22 1.38 -29.22
N ARG A 407 -13.73 1.81 -30.38
CA ARG A 407 -13.43 3.16 -30.91
C ARG A 407 -14.02 4.26 -30.03
N LEU A 408 -15.20 4.03 -29.46
CA LEU A 408 -15.78 4.92 -28.46
C LEU A 408 -14.91 4.98 -27.20
N ALA A 409 -14.37 3.85 -26.74
CA ALA A 409 -13.48 3.80 -25.58
C ALA A 409 -12.20 4.62 -25.80
N ALA A 410 -11.55 4.44 -26.96
CA ALA A 410 -10.38 5.24 -27.31
C ALA A 410 -10.70 6.75 -27.39
N ARG A 411 -11.88 7.12 -27.92
CA ARG A 411 -12.33 8.52 -28.00
C ARG A 411 -12.62 9.12 -26.63
N LEU A 412 -13.32 8.40 -25.74
CA LEU A 412 -13.61 8.84 -24.39
C LEU A 412 -12.32 9.06 -23.60
N LEU A 413 -11.39 8.10 -23.64
CA LEU A 413 -10.10 8.25 -22.99
C LEU A 413 -9.36 9.47 -23.56
N GLN A 414 -9.33 9.63 -24.87
CA GLN A 414 -8.69 10.79 -25.51
C GLN A 414 -9.36 12.14 -25.17
N GLN A 415 -10.67 12.17 -24.89
CA GLN A 415 -11.34 13.36 -24.39
C GLN A 415 -10.90 13.69 -22.96
N LEU A 416 -10.77 12.69 -22.08
CA LEU A 416 -10.27 12.87 -20.72
C LEU A 416 -8.84 13.43 -20.69
N LEU A 417 -8.00 13.03 -21.65
CA LEU A 417 -6.63 13.55 -21.80
C LEU A 417 -6.56 15.03 -22.17
N ARG A 418 -7.61 15.60 -22.75
CA ARG A 418 -7.64 17.00 -23.21
C ARG A 418 -8.16 17.98 -22.17
N THR A 419 -8.68 17.48 -21.06
CA THR A 419 -9.18 18.32 -19.96
C THR A 419 -7.99 18.92 -19.20
N PRO A 420 -7.86 20.26 -19.11
CA PRO A 420 -6.72 20.87 -18.44
C PRO A 420 -6.69 20.53 -16.94
N PRO A 421 -5.50 20.49 -16.31
CA PRO A 421 -5.40 20.32 -14.86
C PRO A 421 -6.16 21.44 -14.13
N VAL A 422 -6.77 21.10 -12.99
CA VAL A 422 -7.39 22.12 -12.13
C VAL A 422 -6.25 23.01 -11.60
N PRO A 423 -6.36 24.36 -11.66
CA PRO A 423 -5.36 25.22 -11.05
C PRO A 423 -5.26 24.89 -9.55
N GLY A 424 -4.07 24.51 -9.08
CA GLY A 424 -3.84 24.16 -7.69
C GLY A 424 -4.23 25.30 -6.75
N SER A 425 -4.96 24.97 -5.68
CA SER A 425 -5.05 25.83 -4.50
C SER A 425 -3.69 25.82 -3.81
N SER A 426 -2.95 26.91 -4.03
CA SER A 426 -1.73 27.30 -3.32
C SER A 426 -1.89 27.37 -1.81
#